data_AF-A0A432FBT8-F1
#
_entry.id   AF-A0A432FBT8-F1
#
_cell.length_a   1.000
_cell.length_b   1.000
_cell.length_c   1.000
_cell.angle_alpha   90.00
_cell.angle_beta   90.00
_cell.angle_gamma   90.00
#
_symmetry.space_group_name_H-M   'P 1'
#
loop_
_entity.id
_entity.type
_entity.pdbx_description
1 polymer ?
#
loop_
_entity_poly.entity_id
_entity_poly.type
_entity_poly.pdbx_seq_one_letter_code
_entity_poly.pdbx_strand_id
1 'polypeptide(L)'
;MKNNLKETAKKLMLTTNEQVLKKLEKEFNDINSKISKLKSINTDGIKPLTHPNEKPIVLFREDVIGSTLDKETIISNAPTSENGYITIEKVVK
;
A
#
# COMPACT_ATOMS: atom_id res chain seq x y z
N MET A 1 -0.15 -8.34 -21.61
CA MET A 1 -0.10 -8.66 -20.17
C MET A 1 1.15 -8.08 -19.49
N LYS A 2 2.36 -8.42 -19.95
CA LYS A 2 3.62 -7.86 -19.43
C LYS A 2 3.70 -6.32 -19.36
N ASN A 3 3.19 -5.58 -20.35
CA ASN A 3 3.15 -4.11 -20.33
C ASN A 3 2.28 -3.57 -19.18
N ASN A 4 1.13 -4.20 -18.92
CA ASN A 4 0.24 -3.81 -17.82
C ASN A 4 0.90 -4.07 -16.47
N LEU A 5 1.61 -5.20 -16.32
CA LEU A 5 2.37 -5.50 -15.10
C LEU A 5 3.49 -4.48 -14.87
N LYS A 6 4.20 -4.07 -15.92
CA LYS A 6 5.23 -3.03 -15.85
C LYS A 6 4.65 -1.67 -15.47
N GLU A 7 3.49 -1.32 -16.01
CA GLU A 7 2.79 -0.07 -15.67
C GLU A 7 2.31 -0.09 -14.21
N THR A 8 1.70 -1.18 -13.76
CA THR A 8 1.27 -1.36 -12.37
C THR A 8 2.47 -1.30 -11.42
N ALA A 9 3.58 -1.96 -11.73
CA ALA A 9 4.80 -1.89 -10.94
C ALA A 9 5.34 -0.45 -10.84
N LYS A 10 5.32 0.31 -11.94
CA LYS A 10 5.68 1.72 -11.94
C LYS A 10 4.78 2.56 -11.03
N LYS A 11 3.46 2.33 -11.04
CA LYS A 11 2.51 3.02 -10.14
C LYS A 11 2.75 2.69 -8.67
N LEU A 12 3.26 1.50 -8.38
CA LEU A 12 3.68 1.06 -7.05
C LEU A 12 5.13 1.45 -6.70
N MET A 13 5.79 2.26 -7.53
CA MET A 13 7.19 2.65 -7.35
C MET A 13 8.17 1.47 -7.26
N LEU A 14 7.86 0.36 -7.94
CA LEU A 14 8.69 -0.84 -8.00
C LEU A 14 9.55 -0.86 -9.26
N THR A 15 10.86 -1.07 -9.08
CA THR A 15 11.79 -1.28 -10.20
C THR A 15 11.71 -2.72 -10.69
N THR A 16 11.51 -2.90 -12.00
CA THR A 16 11.38 -4.23 -12.61
C THR A 16 12.41 -4.47 -13.68
N ASN A 17 12.98 -5.68 -13.72
CA ASN A 17 13.79 -6.17 -14.84
C ASN A 17 13.06 -7.31 -15.58
N GLU A 18 13.63 -7.76 -16.70
CA GLU A 18 13.04 -8.79 -17.56
C GLU A 18 12.80 -10.14 -16.86
N GLN A 19 13.70 -10.55 -15.98
CA GLN A 19 13.57 -11.79 -15.22
C GLN A 19 12.45 -11.69 -14.18
N VAL A 20 12.39 -10.57 -13.46
CA VAL A 20 11.35 -10.26 -12.48
C VAL A 20 9.98 -10.20 -13.15
N LEU A 21 9.86 -9.55 -14.31
CA LEU A 21 8.59 -9.47 -15.04
C LEU A 21 8.09 -10.84 -15.49
N LYS A 22 8.97 -11.73 -15.96
CA LYS A 22 8.59 -13.11 -16.32
C LYS A 22 8.08 -13.90 -15.11
N LYS A 23 8.74 -13.76 -13.95
CA LYS A 23 8.31 -14.41 -12.71
C LYS A 23 6.96 -13.87 -12.23
N LEU A 24 6.81 -12.54 -12.22
CA LEU A 24 5.56 -11.87 -11.84
C LEU A 24 4.40 -12.28 -12.76
N GLU A 25 4.63 -12.43 -14.06
CA GLU A 25 3.60 -12.87 -14.99
C GLU A 25 3.08 -14.27 -14.65
N LYS A 26 3.98 -15.20 -14.32
CA LYS A 26 3.60 -16.54 -13.86
C LYS A 26 2.80 -16.48 -12.56
N GLU A 27 3.32 -15.81 -11.54
CA GLU A 27 2.69 -15.75 -10.20
C GLU A 27 1.33 -15.02 -10.25
N PHE A 28 1.23 -13.96 -11.05
CA PHE A 28 -0.01 -13.22 -11.23
C PHE A 28 -1.09 -14.07 -11.93
N ASN A 29 -0.70 -14.88 -12.91
CA ASN A 29 -1.60 -15.86 -13.54
C ASN A 29 -2.09 -16.92 -12.53
N ASP A 30 -1.19 -17.44 -11.70
CA ASP A 30 -1.54 -18.43 -10.67
C ASP A 30 -2.51 -17.85 -9.64
N ILE A 31 -2.30 -16.61 -9.20
CA ILE A 31 -3.19 -15.89 -8.28
C ILE A 31 -4.56 -15.64 -8.94
N ASN A 32 -4.59 -15.16 -10.18
CA ASN A 32 -5.84 -14.92 -10.90
C ASN A 32 -6.65 -16.20 -11.11
N SER A 33 -5.98 -17.33 -11.34
CA SER A 33 -6.63 -18.63 -11.43
C SER A 33 -7.32 -19.01 -10.11
N LYS A 34 -6.66 -18.77 -8.97
CA LYS A 34 -7.24 -18.99 -7.63
C LYS A 34 -8.43 -18.05 -7.37
N ILE A 35 -8.29 -16.76 -7.66
CA ILE A 35 -9.37 -15.77 -7.46
C ILE A 35 -10.57 -16.07 -8.37
N SER A 36 -10.34 -16.56 -9.60
CA SER A 36 -11.42 -16.88 -10.53
C SER A 36 -12.34 -17.98 -10.01
N LYS A 37 -11.84 -18.89 -9.16
CA LYS A 37 -12.67 -19.91 -8.49
C LYS A 37 -13.67 -19.29 -7.51
N LEU A 38 -13.40 -18.11 -6.97
CA LEU A 38 -14.33 -17.41 -6.07
C LEU A 38 -15.55 -16.85 -6.83
N LYS A 39 -15.46 -16.66 -8.15
CA LYS A 39 -16.56 -16.14 -8.97
C LYS A 39 -17.74 -17.10 -9.12
N SER A 40 -17.55 -18.39 -8.82
CA SER A 40 -18.67 -19.36 -8.83
C SER A 40 -19.55 -19.26 -7.58
N ILE A 41 -19.13 -18.51 -6.57
CA ILE A 41 -19.88 -18.30 -5.34
C ILE A 41 -20.86 -17.16 -5.60
N ASN A 42 -22.16 -17.45 -5.53
CA ASN A 42 -23.20 -16.43 -5.65
C ASN A 42 -23.20 -15.55 -4.39
N THR A 43 -23.00 -14.25 -4.57
CA THR A 43 -23.05 -13.24 -3.50
C THR A 43 -24.16 -12.21 -3.71
N ASP A 44 -25.14 -12.50 -4.58
CA ASP A 44 -26.29 -11.64 -4.83
C ASP A 44 -27.08 -11.38 -3.55
N GLY A 45 -27.30 -10.09 -3.25
CA GLY A 45 -28.02 -9.65 -2.04
C GLY A 45 -27.20 -9.74 -0.74
N ILE A 46 -25.95 -10.23 -0.78
CA ILE A 46 -25.07 -10.28 0.40
C ILE A 46 -24.32 -8.96 0.56
N LYS A 47 -24.41 -8.36 1.74
CA LYS A 47 -23.66 -7.14 2.06
C LYS A 47 -22.17 -7.47 2.24
N PRO A 48 -21.24 -6.68 1.67
CA PRO A 48 -19.82 -6.85 1.92
C PRO A 48 -19.47 -6.64 3.40
N LEU A 49 -18.64 -7.52 3.94
CA LEU A 49 -18.10 -7.38 5.30
C LEU A 49 -16.95 -6.34 5.28
N THR A 50 -17.11 -5.24 6.01
CA THR A 50 -16.10 -4.17 6.08
C THR A 50 -15.10 -4.38 7.21
N HIS A 51 -15.59 -4.83 8.37
CA HIS A 51 -14.81 -5.09 9.57
C HIS A 51 -15.36 -6.36 10.23
N PRO A 52 -14.53 -7.21 10.85
CA PRO A 52 -15.01 -8.41 11.53
C PRO A 52 -16.01 -8.12 12.67
N ASN A 53 -15.94 -6.93 13.27
CA ASN A 53 -16.87 -6.45 14.27
C ASN A 53 -17.75 -5.35 13.68
N GLU A 54 -19.04 -5.62 13.53
CA GLU A 54 -20.01 -4.70 12.92
C GLU A 54 -20.71 -3.80 13.95
N LYS A 55 -20.31 -3.85 15.23
CA LYS A 55 -20.85 -2.94 16.24
C LYS A 55 -20.53 -1.51 15.83
N PRO A 56 -21.55 -0.61 15.75
CA PRO A 56 -21.31 0.79 15.51
C PRO A 56 -20.38 1.33 16.61
N ILE A 57 -19.23 1.84 16.20
CA ILE A 57 -18.31 2.53 17.10
C ILE A 57 -18.27 4.00 16.69
N VAL A 58 -18.40 4.86 17.69
CA VAL A 58 -18.19 6.30 17.53
C VAL A 58 -16.69 6.55 17.74
N LEU A 59 -15.98 6.82 16.65
CA LEU A 59 -14.53 7.07 16.66
C LEU A 59 -14.25 8.59 16.63
N PHE A 60 -14.75 9.32 17.63
CA PHE A 60 -14.31 10.70 17.82
C PHE A 60 -13.11 10.74 18.74
N ARG A 61 -12.13 11.56 18.37
CA ARG A 61 -11.03 11.96 19.24
C ARG A 61 -11.40 13.32 19.84
N GLU A 62 -11.23 13.46 21.15
CA GLU A 62 -11.35 14.76 21.83
C GLU A 62 -10.36 15.79 21.25
N ASP A 63 -10.77 17.05 21.15
CA ASP A 63 -9.91 18.12 20.65
C ASP A 63 -8.96 18.65 21.73
N VAL A 64 -8.01 17.79 22.12
CA VAL A 64 -6.98 18.08 23.11
C VAL A 64 -5.59 17.89 22.51
N ILE A 65 -4.62 18.67 22.98
CA ILE A 65 -3.21 18.53 22.59
C ILE A 65 -2.69 17.21 23.16
N GLY A 66 -2.18 16.35 22.26
CA GLY A 66 -1.55 15.08 22.64
C GLY A 66 -0.04 15.23 22.90
N SER A 67 0.62 14.13 23.24
CA SER A 67 2.08 14.08 23.31
C SER A 67 2.70 14.17 21.91
N THR A 68 3.78 14.93 21.80
CA THR A 68 4.61 15.02 20.59
C THR A 68 5.95 14.33 20.84
N LEU A 69 6.50 13.70 19.81
CA LEU A 69 7.86 13.14 19.86
C LEU A 69 8.90 14.27 19.81
N ASP A 70 10.06 14.04 20.43
CA ASP A 70 11.21 14.92 20.29
C ASP A 70 11.79 14.86 18.88
N LYS A 71 12.45 15.94 18.48
CA LYS A 71 12.93 16.13 17.11
C LYS A 71 14.00 15.11 16.74
N GLU A 72 14.86 14.76 17.70
CA GLU A 72 15.92 13.78 17.55
C GLU A 72 15.35 12.39 17.28
N THR A 73 14.33 11.98 18.03
CA THR A 73 13.61 10.71 17.82
C THR A 73 12.97 10.65 16.43
N ILE A 74 12.31 11.72 15.99
CA ILE A 74 11.66 11.79 14.67
C ILE A 74 12.68 11.60 13.53
N ILE A 75 13.87 12.17 13.66
CA ILE A 75 14.87 12.21 12.59
C ILE A 75 15.82 11.00 12.64
N SER A 76 15.85 10.26 13.74
CA SER A 76 16.78 9.15 13.94
C SER A 76 16.77 8.07 12.83
N ASN A 77 15.63 7.88 12.15
CA ASN A 77 15.48 6.94 11.04
C ASN A 77 15.49 7.59 9.64
N ALA A 78 15.70 8.90 9.56
CA ALA A 78 15.71 9.61 8.28
C ALA A 78 16.95 9.19 7.46
N PRO A 79 16.81 8.77 6.19
CA PRO A 79 17.95 8.40 5.34
C PRO A 79 18.99 9.52 5.20
N THR A 80 18.50 10.76 5.11
CA THR A 80 19.32 11.98 5.11
C THR A 80 18.59 13.07 5.89
N SER A 81 19.35 13.85 6.65
CA SER A 81 18.82 14.99 7.39
C SER A 81 19.86 16.11 7.52
N GLU A 82 19.40 17.35 7.57
CA GLU A 82 20.24 18.53 7.72
C GLU A 82 19.49 19.60 8.50
N ASN A 83 20.16 20.25 9.46
CA ASN A 83 19.57 21.31 10.31
C ASN A 83 18.22 20.92 10.94
N GLY A 84 18.03 19.62 11.15
CA GLY A 84 16.82 19.07 11.70
C GLY A 84 15.62 19.01 10.74
N TYR A 85 15.89 18.94 9.44
CA TYR A 85 14.94 18.62 8.39
C TYR A 85 15.31 17.29 7.76
N ILE A 86 14.31 16.50 7.35
CA ILE A 86 14.54 15.36 6.45
C ILE A 86 14.81 15.93 5.07
N THR A 87 15.97 15.60 4.50
CA THR A 87 16.37 16.10 3.18
C THR A 87 16.08 15.05 2.11
N ILE A 88 15.67 15.51 0.92
CA ILE A 88 15.40 14.66 -0.24
C ILE A 88 15.97 15.30 -1.50
N GLU A 89 16.14 14.52 -2.56
CA GLU A 89 16.48 15.07 -3.86
C GLU A 89 15.36 15.97 -4.38
N LYS A 90 15.71 17.19 -4.81
CA LYS A 90 14.76 18.14 -5.35
C LYS A 90 14.23 17.61 -6.69
N VAL A 91 12.94 17.32 -6.75
CA VAL A 91 12.26 16.95 -8.00
C VAL A 91 12.03 18.24 -8.82
N VAL A 92 12.91 18.48 -9.79
CA VAL A 92 12.73 19.54 -10.80
C VAL A 92 12.17 18.91 -12.07
N LYS A 93 11.24 19.60 -12.71
CA LYS A 93 10.57 19.14 -13.94
C LYS A 93 11.30 19.63 -15.18
#